data_AF-A0A7W7MCE7-F1
#
_entry.id   AF-A0A7W7MCE7-F1
#
_cell.length_a   1.000
_cell.length_b   1.000
_cell.length_c   1.000
_cell.angle_alpha   90.00
_cell.angle_beta   90.00
_cell.angle_gamma   90.00
#
_symmetry.space_group_name_H-M   'P 1'
#
loop_
_entity.id
_entity.type
_entity.pdbx_description
1 polymer ?
#
loop_
_entity_poly.entity_id
_entity_poly.type
_entity_poly.pdbx_seq_one_letter_code
_entity_poly.pdbx_strand_id
1 'polypeptide(L)'
;MDLDPQDYDDLLHGQSMVERWRRSDHAVAVAAELMKLHGGTVPMSELLWAGAEAFLPRQWHAGRAAEPAVAAFEVYDRWRRLQERRLQRKLRQEQADGKS
;
A
#
# COMPACT_ATOMS: atom_id res chain seq x y z
N MET A 1 -5.75 11.92 3.23
CA MET A 1 -6.33 11.23 2.07
C MET A 1 -7.71 10.88 2.52
N ASP A 2 -8.71 11.57 2.00
CA ASP A 2 -10.10 11.18 2.21
C ASP A 2 -10.38 10.00 1.29
N LEU A 3 -10.83 8.90 1.88
CA LEU A 3 -11.35 7.75 1.14
C LEU A 3 -12.65 8.19 0.45
N ASP A 4 -12.89 7.67 -0.75
CA ASP A 4 -14.19 7.84 -1.40
C ASP A 4 -15.28 7.34 -0.43
N PRO A 5 -16.38 8.08 -0.20
CA PRO A 5 -17.44 7.69 0.73
C PRO A 5 -17.96 6.27 0.48
N GLN A 6 -17.93 5.82 -0.76
CA GLN A 6 -18.39 4.48 -1.15
C GLN A 6 -17.44 3.38 -0.66
N ASP A 7 -16.13 3.64 -0.61
CA ASP A 7 -15.14 2.72 -0.06
C ASP A 7 -15.27 2.57 1.47
N TYR A 8 -15.79 3.59 2.16
CA TYR A 8 -15.97 3.61 3.62
C TYR A 8 -17.14 2.72 4.09
N ASP A 9 -18.30 2.81 3.42
CA ASP A 9 -19.45 1.94 3.70
C ASP A 9 -19.14 0.47 3.38
N ASP A 10 -18.42 0.25 2.29
CA ASP A 10 -17.98 -1.09 1.87
C ASP A 10 -16.98 -1.72 2.86
N LEU A 11 -16.11 -0.90 3.47
CA LEU A 11 -15.18 -1.30 4.54
C LEU A 11 -15.94 -1.73 5.81
N LEU A 12 -17.03 -1.04 6.17
CA LEU A 12 -17.82 -1.35 7.37
C LEU A 12 -18.67 -2.62 7.25
N HIS A 13 -19.07 -3.00 6.03
CA HIS A 13 -19.99 -4.13 5.81
C HIS A 13 -19.31 -5.41 5.29
N GLY A 14 -17.98 -5.49 5.26
CA GLY A 14 -17.25 -6.68 4.83
C GLY A 14 -17.42 -7.05 3.35
N GLN A 15 -18.03 -6.16 2.57
CA GLN A 15 -18.22 -6.27 1.12
C GLN A 15 -17.11 -5.57 0.33
N SER A 16 -16.21 -4.83 1.01
CA SER A 16 -15.14 -4.05 0.40
C SER A 16 -14.34 -4.81 -0.64
N MET A 17 -14.17 -4.16 -1.79
CA MET A 17 -13.28 -4.61 -2.86
C MET A 17 -11.86 -4.87 -2.34
N VAL A 18 -11.42 -4.08 -1.35
CA VAL A 18 -10.13 -4.24 -0.67
C VAL A 18 -10.07 -5.58 0.06
N GLU A 19 -11.11 -5.93 0.82
CA GLU A 19 -11.14 -7.17 1.59
C GLU A 19 -11.26 -8.40 0.69
N ARG A 20 -12.00 -8.31 -0.42
CA ARG A 20 -12.05 -9.37 -1.44
C ARG A 20 -10.69 -9.58 -2.09
N TRP A 21 -10.01 -8.49 -2.45
CA TRP A 21 -8.66 -8.58 -3.01
C TRP A 21 -7.66 -9.15 -2.01
N ARG A 22 -7.67 -8.72 -0.75
CA ARG A 22 -6.79 -9.25 0.31
C ARG A 22 -6.88 -10.77 0.48
N ARG A 23 -8.06 -11.35 0.26
CA ARG A 23 -8.30 -12.80 0.35
C ARG A 23 -8.04 -13.55 -0.96
N SER A 24 -7.68 -12.85 -2.03
CA SER A 24 -7.42 -13.47 -3.34
C SER A 24 -6.01 -14.04 -3.43
N ASP A 25 -5.84 -15.08 -4.25
CA ASP A 25 -4.52 -15.65 -4.59
C ASP A 25 -3.58 -14.60 -5.20
N HIS A 26 -4.14 -13.59 -5.89
CA HIS A 26 -3.37 -12.51 -6.46
C HIS A 26 -2.70 -11.65 -5.37
N ALA A 27 -3.39 -11.34 -4.27
CA ALA A 27 -2.77 -10.62 -3.15
C ALA A 27 -1.68 -11.45 -2.45
N VAL A 28 -1.89 -12.76 -2.32
CA VAL A 28 -0.87 -13.67 -1.77
C VAL A 28 0.39 -13.69 -2.65
N ALA A 29 0.22 -13.77 -3.98
CA ALA A 29 1.33 -13.73 -4.92
C ALA A 29 2.09 -12.39 -4.86
N VAL A 30 1.37 -11.26 -4.82
CA VAL A 30 1.98 -9.93 -4.68
C VAL A 30 2.75 -9.82 -3.36
N ALA A 31 2.20 -10.33 -2.25
CA ALA A 31 2.87 -10.33 -0.97
C ALA A 31 4.17 -11.14 -0.99
N ALA A 32 4.19 -12.30 -1.66
CA ALA A 32 5.39 -13.11 -1.81
C ALA A 32 6.50 -12.37 -2.58
N GLU A 33 6.16 -11.67 -3.67
CA GLU A 33 7.11 -10.85 -4.42
C GLU A 33 7.62 -9.64 -3.62
N LEU A 34 6.74 -9.01 -2.83
CA LEU A 34 7.13 -7.92 -1.94
C LEU A 34 8.14 -8.37 -0.87
N MET A 35 7.97 -9.56 -0.29
CA MET A 35 8.93 -10.12 0.67
C MET A 35 10.32 -10.32 0.04
N LYS A 36 10.38 -10.77 -1.22
CA LYS A 36 11.64 -10.90 -1.97
C LYS A 36 12.31 -9.55 -2.19
N LEU A 37 11.55 -8.53 -2.60
CA LEU A 37 12.08 -7.18 -2.86
C LEU A 37 12.57 -6.49 -1.58
N HIS A 38 11.91 -6.72 -0.45
CA HIS A 38 12.30 -6.13 0.82
C HIS A 38 13.47 -6.84 1.49
N GLY A 39 13.70 -8.12 1.17
CA GLY A 39 14.76 -8.93 1.79
C GLY A 39 14.41 -9.44 3.20
N GLY A 40 13.11 -9.59 3.53
CA GLY A 40 12.68 -10.04 4.84
C GLY A 40 11.16 -10.06 5.03
N THR A 41 10.71 -10.28 6.26
CA THR A 41 9.29 -10.17 6.62
C THR A 41 8.86 -8.72 6.61
N VAL A 42 7.96 -8.44 5.68
CA VAL A 42 7.25 -7.19 5.61
C VAL A 42 6.07 -7.24 6.59
N PRO A 43 5.91 -6.28 7.52
CA PRO A 43 4.66 -6.15 8.25
C PRO A 43 3.55 -5.92 7.23
N MET A 44 2.68 -6.91 7.05
CA MET A 44 1.53 -6.84 6.15
C MET A 44 0.71 -5.55 6.40
N SER A 45 0.67 -5.10 7.66
CA SER A 45 0.04 -3.85 8.12
C SER A 45 0.69 -2.56 7.60
N GLU A 46 1.99 -2.55 7.27
CA GLU A 46 2.69 -1.34 6.85
C GLU A 46 2.86 -1.20 5.33
N LEU A 47 2.95 -2.32 4.60
CA LEU A 47 3.36 -2.29 3.19
C LEU A 47 2.18 -2.46 2.21
N LEU A 48 1.04 -3.01 2.66
CA LEU A 48 -0.21 -3.02 1.88
C LEU A 48 -0.98 -1.68 1.99
N TRP A 49 -0.89 -0.99 3.13
CA TRP A 49 -1.84 0.06 3.52
C TRP A 49 -1.65 1.41 2.83
N ALA A 50 -0.50 1.68 2.20
CA ALA A 50 -0.23 3.02 1.65
C ALA A 50 -0.44 3.17 0.14
N GLY A 51 -0.62 2.07 -0.60
CA GLY A 51 -0.71 2.13 -2.05
C GLY A 51 -1.37 0.93 -2.72
N ALA A 52 -1.20 -0.27 -2.16
CA ALA A 52 -1.83 -1.48 -2.70
C ALA A 52 -3.35 -1.39 -2.59
N GLU A 53 -3.88 -1.03 -1.41
CA GLU A 53 -5.33 -1.03 -1.13
C GLU A 53 -6.12 0.02 -1.92
N ALA A 54 -5.48 1.12 -2.33
CA ALA A 54 -6.12 2.14 -3.16
C ALA A 54 -6.08 1.84 -4.67
N PHE A 55 -5.17 0.97 -5.13
CA PHE A 55 -4.89 0.79 -6.56
C PHE A 55 -5.15 -0.64 -7.05
N LEU A 56 -4.63 -1.64 -6.35
CA LEU A 56 -4.68 -3.04 -6.78
C LEU A 56 -6.08 -3.64 -6.75
N PRO A 57 -6.94 -3.41 -5.72
CA PRO A 57 -8.30 -3.90 -5.72
C PRO A 57 -9.10 -3.47 -6.95
N ARG A 58 -8.97 -2.21 -7.37
CA ARG A 58 -9.66 -1.66 -8.54
C ARG A 58 -9.17 -2.27 -9.85
N GLN A 59 -7.86 -2.42 -10.02
CA GLN A 59 -7.29 -3.04 -11.24
C GLN A 59 -7.64 -4.52 -11.31
N TRP A 60 -7.53 -5.23 -10.19
CA TRP A 60 -7.92 -6.64 -10.06
C TRP A 60 -9.40 -6.85 -10.39
N HIS A 61 -10.29 -6.05 -9.82
CA HIS A 61 -11.73 -6.17 -10.08
C HIS A 61 -12.09 -5.85 -11.54
N ALA A 62 -11.32 -4.97 -12.20
CA ALA A 62 -11.48 -4.68 -13.63
C ALA A 62 -10.83 -5.72 -14.56
N GLY A 63 -10.27 -6.83 -14.04
CA GLY A 63 -9.55 -7.83 -14.84
C GLY A 63 -8.24 -7.32 -15.45
N ARG A 64 -7.69 -6.24 -14.91
CA ARG A 64 -6.47 -5.55 -15.37
C ARG A 64 -5.37 -5.58 -14.32
N ALA A 65 -5.43 -6.53 -13.38
CA ALA A 65 -4.35 -6.74 -12.42
C ALA A 65 -3.04 -6.99 -13.18
N ALA A 66 -2.02 -6.21 -12.86
CA ALA A 66 -0.67 -6.43 -13.36
C ALA A 66 -0.12 -7.76 -12.81
N GLU A 67 0.89 -8.31 -13.47
CA GLU A 67 1.61 -9.49 -12.94
C GLU A 67 2.09 -9.23 -11.50
N PRO A 68 2.05 -10.25 -10.60
CA PRO A 68 2.35 -10.04 -9.18
C PRO A 68 3.68 -9.35 -8.90
N ALA A 69 4.73 -9.66 -9.68
CA ALA A 69 6.04 -9.01 -9.54
C ALA A 69 6.01 -7.52 -9.92
N VAL A 70 5.26 -7.16 -10.96
CA VAL A 70 5.09 -5.75 -11.38
C VAL A 70 4.30 -4.99 -10.34
N ALA A 71 3.18 -5.55 -9.88
CA ALA A 71 2.37 -4.96 -8.82
C ALA A 71 3.18 -4.77 -7.52
N ALA A 72 3.99 -5.76 -7.14
CA ALA A 72 4.88 -5.68 -5.98
C ALA A 72 5.91 -4.55 -6.13
N PHE A 73 6.55 -4.44 -7.30
CA PHE A 73 7.51 -3.37 -7.57
C PHE A 73 6.88 -1.97 -7.45
N GLU A 74 5.71 -1.76 -8.05
CA GLU A 74 5.00 -0.47 -7.99
C GLU A 74 4.60 -0.09 -6.56
N VAL A 75 4.09 -1.07 -5.79
CA VAL A 75 3.75 -0.88 -4.37
C VAL A 75 5.00 -0.51 -3.58
N TYR A 76 6.10 -1.23 -3.78
CA TYR A 76 7.35 -1.00 -3.08
C TYR A 76 7.94 0.39 -3.36
N ASP A 77 7.99 0.81 -4.63
CA ASP A 77 8.52 2.13 -4.99
C ASP A 77 7.66 3.26 -4.43
N ARG A 78 6.32 3.12 -4.48
CA ARG A 78 5.41 4.11 -3.89
C ARG A 78 5.58 4.22 -2.38
N TRP A 79 5.69 3.09 -1.68
CA TRP A 79 5.95 3.07 -0.24
C TRP A 79 7.29 3.74 0.09
N ARG A 80 8.37 3.41 -0.63
CA ARG A 80 9.70 4.00 -0.43
C ARG A 80 9.64 5.53 -0.56
N ARG A 81 9.02 6.06 -1.62
CA ARG A 81 8.84 7.51 -1.81
C ARG A 81 8.02 8.17 -0.70
N LEU A 82 7.05 7.46 -0.11
CA LEU A 82 6.30 7.97 1.03
C LEU A 82 7.16 8.06 2.29
N GLN A 83 7.97 7.02 2.55
CA GLN A 83 8.88 7.00 3.70
C GLN A 83 9.95 8.09 3.58
N GLU A 84 10.55 8.26 2.39
CA GLU A 84 11.50 9.35 2.11
C GLU A 84 10.87 10.72 2.42
N ARG A 85 9.63 10.96 1.98
CA ARG A 85 8.90 12.20 2.29
C ARG A 85 8.63 12.38 3.79
N ARG A 86 8.28 11.31 4.50
CA ARG A 86 8.07 11.35 5.96
C ARG A 86 9.37 11.68 6.70
N LEU A 87 10.48 11.08 6.28
CA LEU A 87 11.81 11.36 6.83
C LEU A 87 12.22 12.81 6.59
N GLN A 88 12.05 13.33 5.37
CA GLN A 88 12.34 14.72 5.05
C GLN A 88 11.52 15.71 5.89
N ARG A 89 10.25 15.39 6.19
CA ARG A 89 9.42 16.22 7.08
C ARG A 89 9.95 16.24 8.50
N LYS A 90 10.33 15.08 9.05
CA LYS A 90 10.94 14.99 10.39
C LYS A 90 12.24 15.80 10.47
N LEU A 91 13.12 15.63 9.50
CA LEU A 91 14.40 16.37 9.43
C LEU A 91 14.21 17.88 9.38
N ARG A 92 13.20 18.37 8.63
CA ARG A 92 12.88 19.81 8.59
C ARG A 92 12.34 20.32 9.91
N GLN A 93 11.56 19.52 10.61
CA GLN A 93 10.97 19.88 11.90
C GLN A 93 12.04 19.94 12.98
N GLU A 94 12.94 18.96 13.02
CA GLU A 94 14.11 18.96 13.92
C GLU A 94 15.04 20.16 13.67
N GLN A 95 15.24 20.57 12.40
CA GLN A 95 16.02 21.77 12.07
C GLN A 95 15.32 23.09 12.44
N ALA A 96 13.98 23.12 12.48
CA ALA A 96 13.21 24.28 12.91
C ALA A 96 13.20 24.40 14.44
N ASP A 97 13.08 23.29 15.15
CA ASP A 97 13.05 23.23 16.61
C ASP A 97 14.44 23.47 17.23
N GLY A 98 15.53 23.09 16.55
CA GLY A 98 16.91 23.38 16.98
C GLY A 98 17.39 24.82 16.76
N LYS A 99 16.55 25.69 16.18
CA LYS A 99 16.82 27.13 15.95
C LYS A 99 16.00 28.06 16.87
N SER A 100 15.22 27.52 17.81
CA SER A 100 14.55 28.29 18.87
C SER A 100 15.36 28.30 20.17
#